data_AF-A0A7S2GLG2-F1
#
_entry.id   AF-A0A7S2GLG2-F1
#
_cell.length_a   1.000
_cell.length_b   1.000
_cell.length_c   1.000
_cell.angle_alpha   90.00
_cell.angle_beta   90.00
_cell.angle_gamma   90.00
#
_symmetry.space_group_name_H-M   'P 1'
#
loop_
_entity.id
_entity.type
_entity.pdbx_description
1 polymer ?
#
loop_
_entity_poly.entity_id
_entity_poly.type
_entity_poly.pdbx_seq_one_letter_code
_entity_poly.pdbx_strand_id
1 'polypeptide(L)'
;ILVEGARGAGGERFTATWSSSLTSSTVKGKPDIETVNTTDRLSIVHDVLEVTSLPMIYDGDTGGVPEIFHFTVRSLERLGVSACVIEDKTGLKQNSLYGTERKQDLEDIDTFCAKIAAGKKAQVTEDFMIFARMESLIAGWGQEEALRRSRAALDAGVDGIMIHSKEKQPDEIL
;
A
#
# COMPACT_ATOMS: atom_id res chain seq x y z
N ILE A 1 25.82 -5.00 12.90
CA ILE A 1 25.81 -5.60 11.54
C ILE A 1 24.76 -4.81 10.77
N LEU A 2 25.18 -3.93 9.86
CA LEU A 2 24.26 -3.22 8.97
C LEU A 2 23.81 -4.22 7.89
N VAL A 3 22.50 -4.42 7.75
CA VAL A 3 21.91 -5.27 6.71
C VAL A 3 21.66 -4.39 5.49
N GLU A 4 22.75 -4.02 4.80
CA GLU A 4 22.69 -3.23 3.56
C GLU A 4 22.25 -4.05 2.34
N GLY A 5 21.95 -5.34 2.53
CA GLY A 5 21.43 -6.20 1.49
C GLY A 5 20.27 -7.02 1.98
N ALA A 6 19.07 -6.70 1.52
CA ALA A 6 17.96 -7.65 1.54
C ALA A 6 18.30 -8.78 0.57
N ARG A 7 18.42 -10.01 1.07
CA ARG A 7 18.78 -11.18 0.27
C ARG A 7 17.69 -12.23 0.26
N GLY A 8 17.42 -12.76 -0.94
CA GLY A 8 16.55 -13.91 -1.13
C GLY A 8 17.24 -15.20 -0.67
N ALA A 9 16.45 -16.28 -0.55
CA ALA A 9 16.97 -17.60 -0.19
C ALA A 9 17.97 -18.15 -1.23
N GLY A 10 17.88 -17.69 -2.49
CA GLY A 10 18.83 -18.03 -3.56
C GLY A 10 20.06 -17.10 -3.62
N GLY A 11 20.18 -16.14 -2.71
CA GLY A 11 21.28 -15.17 -2.67
C GLY A 11 21.07 -13.94 -3.55
N GLU A 12 19.89 -13.79 -4.15
CA GLU A 12 19.46 -12.60 -4.90
C GLU A 12 19.55 -11.36 -4.02
N ARG A 13 19.91 -10.21 -4.57
CA ARG A 13 19.90 -8.93 -3.84
C ARG A 13 18.71 -8.11 -4.29
N PHE A 14 17.93 -7.64 -3.33
CA PHE A 14 16.85 -6.69 -3.58
C PHE A 14 17.38 -5.26 -3.45
N THR A 15 16.83 -4.36 -4.25
CA THR A 15 17.18 -2.93 -4.28
C THR A 15 16.27 -2.07 -3.42
N ALA A 16 15.20 -2.65 -2.88
CA ALA A 16 14.23 -2.00 -2.01
C ALA A 16 13.60 -3.03 -1.06
N THR A 17 12.90 -2.53 -0.05
CA THR A 17 12.15 -3.33 0.92
C THR A 17 10.66 -3.00 0.87
N TRP A 18 9.82 -3.99 1.18
CA TRP A 18 8.37 -3.85 1.28
C TRP A 18 7.93 -4.08 2.72
N SER A 19 7.43 -3.04 3.38
CA SER A 19 6.83 -3.14 4.71
C SER A 19 5.40 -3.68 4.59
N SER A 20 5.30 -5.01 4.52
CA SER A 20 4.03 -5.71 4.38
C SER A 20 3.21 -5.64 5.67
N SER A 21 1.98 -5.17 5.52
CA SER A 21 0.91 -5.26 6.52
C SER A 21 0.69 -6.70 7.01
N LEU A 22 0.59 -7.67 6.09
CA LEU A 22 0.44 -9.10 6.39
C LEU A 22 1.58 -9.66 7.26
N THR A 23 2.84 -9.34 6.92
CA THR A 23 3.98 -9.79 7.74
C THR A 23 3.98 -9.12 9.11
N SER A 24 3.63 -7.83 9.17
CA SER A 24 3.54 -7.05 10.40
C SER A 24 2.47 -7.61 11.35
N SER A 25 1.30 -7.97 10.82
CA SER A 25 0.22 -8.56 11.60
C SER A 25 0.58 -9.97 12.08
N THR A 26 1.24 -10.76 11.23
CA THR A 26 1.68 -12.13 11.55
C THR A 26 2.69 -12.15 12.69
N VAL A 27 3.69 -11.26 12.69
CA VAL A 27 4.66 -11.14 13.80
C VAL A 27 3.98 -10.80 15.13
N LYS A 28 2.84 -10.10 15.08
CA LYS A 28 2.01 -9.76 16.26
C LYS A 28 0.97 -10.83 16.60
N GLY A 29 0.87 -11.92 15.84
CA GLY A 29 -0.15 -12.96 16.01
C GLY A 29 -1.58 -12.47 15.74
N LYS A 30 -1.74 -11.46 14.87
CA LYS A 30 -3.03 -10.81 14.56
C LYS A 30 -3.40 -10.96 13.08
N PRO A 31 -4.70 -10.96 12.73
CA PRO A 31 -5.14 -11.01 11.34
C PRO A 31 -4.85 -9.70 10.58
N ASP A 32 -4.56 -9.82 9.28
CA ASP A 32 -4.28 -8.71 8.36
C ASP A 32 -5.57 -8.02 7.89
N ILE A 33 -6.22 -7.35 8.84
CA ILE A 33 -7.48 -6.62 8.66
C ILE A 33 -7.44 -5.26 9.37
N GLU A 34 -6.29 -4.58 9.32
CA GLU A 34 -6.01 -3.31 10.01
C GLU A 34 -6.06 -3.41 11.56
N THR A 35 -5.92 -4.62 12.14
CA THR A 35 -5.88 -4.80 13.61
C THR A 35 -4.58 -4.32 14.26
N VAL A 36 -3.51 -4.19 13.49
CA VAL A 36 -2.27 -3.53 13.90
C VAL A 36 -2.34 -2.13 13.34
N ASN A 37 -2.49 -1.14 14.21
CA ASN A 37 -2.64 0.25 13.80
C ASN A 37 -1.33 0.79 13.20
N THR A 38 -1.43 1.93 12.50
CA THR A 38 -0.29 2.59 11.86
C THR A 38 0.86 2.85 12.82
N THR A 39 0.60 3.31 14.05
CA THR A 39 1.64 3.60 15.04
C THR A 39 2.48 2.36 15.38
N ASP A 40 1.85 1.22 15.65
CA ASP A 40 2.54 -0.04 15.94
C ASP A 40 3.36 -0.51 14.73
N ARG A 41 2.85 -0.30 13.51
CA ARG A 41 3.56 -0.64 12.27
C ARG A 41 4.75 0.30 12.01
N LEU A 42 4.64 1.58 12.37
CA LEU A 42 5.73 2.54 12.24
C LEU A 42 6.90 2.21 13.16
N SER A 43 6.66 1.63 14.35
CA SER A 43 7.75 1.15 15.21
C SER A 43 8.55 0.02 14.53
N ILE A 44 7.88 -0.91 13.85
CA ILE A 44 8.57 -1.97 13.08
C ILE A 44 9.37 -1.35 11.93
N VAL A 45 8.80 -0.38 11.23
CA VAL A 45 9.49 0.34 10.14
C VAL A 45 10.74 1.06 10.65
N HIS A 46 10.63 1.74 11.79
CA HIS A 46 11.76 2.42 12.44
C HIS A 46 12.91 1.43 12.70
N ASP A 47 12.62 0.30 13.35
CA ASP A 47 13.63 -0.71 13.67
C ASP A 47 14.30 -1.29 12.40
N VAL A 48 13.56 -1.41 11.30
CA VAL A 48 14.11 -1.87 10.01
C VAL A 48 15.01 -0.80 9.37
N LEU A 49 14.60 0.46 9.38
CA LEU A 49 15.38 1.57 8.81
C LEU A 49 16.67 1.86 9.61
N GLU A 50 16.75 1.49 10.89
CA GLU A 50 18.01 1.56 11.65
C GLU A 50 19.10 0.62 11.11
N VAL A 51 18.72 -0.45 10.41
CA VAL A 51 19.66 -1.49 9.96
C VAL A 51 19.87 -1.52 8.45
N THR A 52 19.16 -0.70 7.67
CA THR A 52 19.29 -0.66 6.20
C THR A 52 19.07 0.75 5.64
N SER A 53 19.78 1.07 4.56
CA SER A 53 19.58 2.29 3.79
C SER A 53 18.83 2.05 2.47
N LEU A 54 18.32 0.84 2.25
CA LEU A 54 17.54 0.52 1.06
C LEU A 54 16.19 1.28 1.10
N PRO A 55 15.72 1.82 -0.04
CA PRO A 55 14.39 2.39 -0.14
C PRO A 55 13.32 1.46 0.42
N MET A 56 12.34 2.02 1.13
CA MET A 56 11.24 1.26 1.69
C MET A 56 9.90 1.73 1.11
N ILE A 57 9.12 0.75 0.67
CA ILE A 57 7.74 0.92 0.26
C ILE A 57 6.84 0.38 1.36
N TYR A 58 5.94 1.23 1.87
CA TYR A 58 5.00 0.90 2.93
C TYR A 58 3.64 0.50 2.38
N ASP A 59 3.11 -0.63 2.84
CA ASP A 59 1.74 -1.04 2.59
C ASP A 59 0.77 -0.20 3.43
N GLY A 60 0.13 0.79 2.83
CA GLY A 60 -0.77 1.74 3.49
C GLY A 60 -2.16 1.20 3.82
N ASP A 61 -2.46 -0.07 3.54
CA ASP A 61 -3.82 -0.62 3.62
C ASP A 61 -4.80 0.30 2.85
N THR A 62 -5.96 0.64 3.42
CA THR A 62 -6.91 1.60 2.80
C THR A 62 -6.51 3.07 2.96
N GLY A 63 -5.45 3.36 3.73
CA GLY A 63 -5.03 4.71 4.09
C GLY A 63 -5.90 5.40 5.15
N GLY A 64 -6.99 4.79 5.60
CA GLY A 64 -7.98 5.42 6.50
C GLY A 64 -8.75 6.56 5.81
N VAL A 65 -9.32 7.48 6.59
CA VAL A 65 -9.97 8.70 6.04
C VAL A 65 -8.93 9.75 5.62
N PRO A 66 -9.26 10.69 4.71
CA PRO A 66 -8.30 11.68 4.19
C PRO A 66 -7.51 12.44 5.26
N GLU A 67 -8.15 12.82 6.36
CA GLU A 67 -7.53 13.53 7.48
C GLU A 67 -6.46 12.69 8.18
N ILE A 68 -6.71 11.39 8.33
CA ILE A 68 -5.75 10.45 8.92
C ILE A 68 -4.61 10.19 7.94
N PHE A 69 -4.93 9.97 6.66
CA PHE A 69 -3.92 9.70 5.64
C PHE A 69 -2.90 10.84 5.52
N HIS A 70 -3.35 12.10 5.65
CA HIS A 70 -2.47 13.27 5.71
C HIS A 70 -1.36 13.12 6.77
N PHE A 71 -1.72 12.75 8.00
CA PHE A 71 -0.74 12.57 9.08
C PHE A 71 0.09 11.29 8.91
N THR A 72 -0.49 10.23 8.32
CA THR A 72 0.25 9.02 7.96
C THR A 72 1.38 9.34 6.98
N VAL A 73 1.11 10.07 5.90
CA VAL A 73 2.14 10.48 4.93
C VAL A 73 3.25 11.28 5.59
N ARG A 74 2.91 12.29 6.41
CA ARG A 74 3.91 13.08 7.16
C ARG A 74 4.79 12.22 8.05
N SER A 75 4.20 11.20 8.70
CA SER A 75 4.93 10.32 9.61
C SER A 75 5.86 9.37 8.88
N LEU A 76 5.38 8.76 7.78
CA LEU A 76 6.16 7.87 6.93
C LEU A 76 7.37 8.59 6.34
N GLU A 77 7.14 9.76 5.73
CA GLU A 77 8.20 10.52 5.09
C GLU A 77 9.26 11.00 6.10
N ARG A 78 8.84 11.51 7.27
CA ARG A 78 9.78 11.93 8.33
C ARG A 78 10.60 10.77 8.88
N LEU A 79 10.05 9.56 8.86
CA LEU A 79 10.75 8.36 9.30
C LEU A 79 11.78 7.87 8.27
N GLY A 80 11.72 8.36 7.02
CA GLY A 80 12.61 7.96 5.94
C GLY A 80 12.04 6.89 5.00
N VAL A 81 10.74 6.61 5.08
CA VAL A 81 10.05 5.74 4.11
C VAL A 81 10.04 6.43 2.74
N SER A 82 10.30 5.67 1.67
CA SER A 82 10.40 6.22 0.31
C SER A 82 9.07 6.28 -0.41
N ALA A 83 8.16 5.34 -0.15
CA ALA A 83 6.86 5.32 -0.79
C ALA A 83 5.78 4.69 0.09
N CYS A 84 4.52 5.02 -0.18
CA CYS A 84 3.34 4.38 0.40
C CYS A 84 2.39 3.90 -0.71
N VAL A 85 1.76 2.75 -0.50
CA VAL A 85 0.74 2.20 -1.41
C VAL A 85 -0.59 2.10 -0.68
N ILE A 86 -1.64 2.76 -1.17
CA ILE A 86 -2.99 2.64 -0.59
C ILE A 86 -3.95 1.95 -1.56
N GLU A 87 -4.86 1.13 -1.05
CA GLU A 87 -5.86 0.40 -1.85
C GLU A 87 -7.25 1.04 -1.82
N ASP A 88 -7.99 0.95 -2.93
CA ASP A 88 -9.30 1.58 -3.11
C ASP A 88 -10.49 0.75 -2.58
N LYS A 89 -10.27 0.01 -1.48
CA LYS A 89 -11.33 -0.74 -0.79
C LYS A 89 -12.06 0.12 0.24
N THR A 90 -13.29 -0.28 0.57
CA THR A 90 -14.03 0.25 1.73
C THR A 90 -14.25 -0.81 2.80
N GLY A 91 -14.54 -0.36 4.02
CA GLY A 91 -14.69 -1.21 5.21
C GLY A 91 -13.35 -1.63 5.80
N LEU A 92 -13.39 -2.56 6.76
CA LEU A 92 -12.16 -3.17 7.29
C LEU A 92 -11.43 -3.86 6.14
N LYS A 93 -10.13 -3.57 5.99
CA LYS A 93 -9.29 -4.26 5.01
C LYS A 93 -9.55 -5.77 5.05
N GLN A 94 -9.75 -6.35 3.88
CA GLN A 94 -9.78 -7.80 3.69
C GLN A 94 -8.59 -8.18 2.83
N ASN A 95 -7.72 -9.02 3.39
CA ASN A 95 -6.59 -9.55 2.65
C ASN A 95 -7.10 -10.29 1.39
N SER A 96 -6.49 -9.98 0.24
CA SER A 96 -6.90 -10.45 -1.09
C SER A 96 -6.86 -11.97 -1.26
N LEU A 97 -6.25 -12.69 -0.30
CA LEU A 97 -6.14 -14.16 -0.29
C LEU A 97 -7.31 -14.87 0.43
N TYR A 98 -8.15 -14.18 1.20
CA TYR A 98 -9.31 -14.81 1.84
C TYR A 98 -10.45 -15.03 0.84
N GLY A 99 -11.07 -16.22 0.91
CA GLY A 99 -12.02 -16.77 -0.06
C GLY A 99 -13.06 -15.78 -0.58
N THR A 100 -13.36 -15.92 -1.88
CA THR A 100 -14.25 -15.05 -2.68
C THR A 100 -15.72 -15.08 -2.28
N GLU A 101 -16.07 -15.66 -1.13
CA GLU A 101 -17.45 -15.83 -0.69
C GLU A 101 -18.07 -14.52 -0.17
N ARG A 102 -17.26 -13.50 0.14
CA ARG A 102 -17.72 -12.15 0.46
C ARG A 102 -17.40 -11.17 -0.67
N LYS A 103 -18.40 -10.37 -1.02
CA LYS A 103 -18.26 -9.24 -1.93
C LYS A 103 -17.25 -8.25 -1.34
N GLN A 104 -16.22 -7.93 -2.12
CA GLN A 104 -15.28 -6.86 -1.77
C GLN A 104 -15.82 -5.56 -2.35
N ASP A 105 -16.17 -4.63 -1.46
CA ASP A 105 -16.67 -3.33 -1.85
C ASP A 105 -15.49 -2.38 -2.07
N LEU A 106 -15.58 -1.61 -3.16
CA LEU A 106 -14.61 -0.57 -3.49
C LEU A 106 -15.10 0.76 -2.95
N GLU A 107 -14.17 1.60 -2.54
CA GLU A 107 -14.45 2.99 -2.20
C GLU A 107 -14.94 3.74 -3.45
N ASP A 108 -15.76 4.76 -3.20
CA ASP A 108 -16.15 5.70 -4.24
C ASP A 108 -14.90 6.41 -4.80
N ILE A 109 -14.88 6.61 -6.13
CA ILE A 109 -13.70 7.14 -6.83
C ILE A 109 -13.34 8.53 -6.31
N ASP A 110 -14.34 9.41 -6.11
CA ASP A 110 -14.09 10.78 -5.68
C ASP A 110 -13.55 10.80 -4.25
N THR A 111 -14.05 9.90 -3.40
CA THR A 111 -13.56 9.72 -2.03
C THR A 111 -12.10 9.25 -2.00
N PHE A 112 -11.76 8.25 -2.81
CA PHE A 112 -10.40 7.74 -2.91
C PHE A 112 -9.44 8.80 -3.50
N CYS A 113 -9.90 9.55 -4.50
CA CYS A 113 -9.14 10.67 -5.09
C CYS A 113 -8.92 11.81 -4.09
N ALA A 114 -9.92 12.14 -3.26
CA ALA A 114 -9.78 13.14 -2.20
C ALA A 114 -8.73 12.72 -1.15
N LYS A 115 -8.68 11.42 -0.82
CA LYS A 115 -7.66 10.83 0.06
C LYS A 115 -6.26 10.95 -0.55
N ILE A 116 -6.09 10.57 -1.82
CA ILE A 116 -4.83 10.76 -2.56
C ILE A 116 -4.39 12.23 -2.50
N ALA A 117 -5.28 13.16 -2.85
CA ALA A 117 -4.96 14.58 -2.86
C ALA A 117 -4.56 15.11 -1.47
N ALA A 118 -5.22 14.63 -0.41
CA ALA A 118 -4.86 14.95 0.97
C ALA A 118 -3.46 14.45 1.34
N GLY A 119 -3.10 13.24 0.90
CA GLY A 119 -1.77 12.65 1.05
C GLY A 119 -0.70 13.39 0.26
N LYS A 120 -0.92 13.68 -1.02
CA LYS A 120 0.02 14.46 -1.86
C LYS A 120 0.26 15.86 -1.28
N LYS A 121 -0.78 16.53 -0.78
CA LYS A 121 -0.65 17.82 -0.08
C LYS A 121 0.12 17.71 1.25
N ALA A 122 0.17 16.53 1.85
CA ALA A 122 0.87 16.28 3.11
C ALA A 122 2.37 16.05 2.94
N GLN A 123 2.87 15.90 1.72
CA GLN A 123 4.29 15.66 1.50
C GLN A 123 5.14 16.85 1.97
N VAL A 124 6.34 16.57 2.45
CA VAL A 124 7.35 17.55 2.86
C VAL A 124 8.29 17.83 1.69
N THR A 125 8.59 16.79 0.90
CA THR A 125 9.54 16.77 -0.22
C THR A 125 8.87 16.25 -1.49
N GLU A 126 9.54 16.42 -2.62
CA GLU A 126 9.11 15.83 -3.91
C GLU A 126 9.58 14.38 -4.08
N ASP A 127 10.40 13.85 -3.15
CA ASP A 127 11.02 12.52 -3.26
C ASP A 127 10.12 11.39 -2.74
N PHE A 128 9.22 11.67 -1.80
CA PHE A 128 8.26 10.68 -1.31
C PHE A 128 7.25 10.33 -2.41
N MET A 129 6.87 9.07 -2.53
CA MET A 129 5.90 8.64 -3.54
C MET A 129 4.65 8.03 -2.91
N ILE A 130 3.50 8.27 -3.54
CA ILE A 130 2.22 7.64 -3.22
C ILE A 130 1.75 6.87 -4.45
N PHE A 131 1.51 5.57 -4.29
CA PHE A 131 0.94 4.71 -5.31
C PHE A 131 -0.49 4.32 -4.94
N ALA A 132 -1.35 4.21 -5.95
CA ALA A 132 -2.68 3.62 -5.77
C ALA A 132 -2.69 2.17 -6.21
N ARG A 133 -3.12 1.28 -5.30
CA ARG A 133 -3.37 -0.13 -5.59
C ARG A 133 -4.83 -0.32 -5.97
N MET A 134 -5.07 -0.77 -7.20
CA MET A 134 -6.42 -0.99 -7.73
C MET A 134 -6.87 -2.41 -7.45
N GLU A 135 -7.98 -2.54 -6.73
CA GLU A 135 -8.57 -3.83 -6.35
C GLU A 135 -9.79 -4.19 -7.22
N SER A 136 -10.02 -3.48 -8.33
CA SER A 136 -11.18 -3.70 -9.20
C SER A 136 -11.24 -5.10 -9.81
N LEU A 137 -10.10 -5.65 -10.21
CA LEU A 137 -10.01 -7.04 -10.70
C LEU A 137 -10.28 -8.03 -9.57
N ILE A 138 -9.70 -7.80 -8.39
CA ILE A 138 -9.93 -8.62 -7.19
C ILE A 138 -11.42 -8.66 -6.82
N ALA A 139 -12.09 -7.51 -6.90
CA ALA A 139 -13.51 -7.34 -6.65
C ALA A 139 -14.42 -7.80 -7.81
N GLY A 140 -13.86 -8.20 -8.95
CA GLY A 140 -14.60 -8.77 -10.09
C GLY A 140 -15.28 -7.75 -11.01
N TRP A 141 -14.83 -6.50 -11.01
CA TRP A 141 -15.39 -5.44 -11.88
C TRP A 141 -14.80 -5.43 -13.29
N GLY A 142 -13.68 -6.13 -13.51
CA GLY A 142 -13.01 -6.24 -14.80
C GLY A 142 -12.04 -5.10 -15.13
N GLN A 143 -11.37 -5.22 -16.27
CA GLN A 143 -10.28 -4.33 -16.69
C GLN A 143 -10.74 -2.90 -16.98
N GLU A 144 -11.92 -2.71 -17.57
CA GLU A 144 -12.43 -1.38 -17.91
C GLU A 144 -12.61 -0.50 -16.67
N GLU A 145 -13.18 -1.06 -15.60
CA GLU A 145 -13.32 -0.36 -14.33
C GLU A 145 -11.96 -0.12 -13.66
N ALA A 146 -11.06 -1.10 -13.73
CA ALA A 146 -9.69 -0.95 -13.21
C ALA A 146 -8.97 0.22 -13.90
N LEU A 147 -9.09 0.35 -15.22
CA LEU A 147 -8.50 1.45 -16.00
C LEU A 147 -9.17 2.79 -15.67
N ARG A 148 -10.49 2.82 -15.51
CA ARG A 148 -11.25 4.03 -15.13
C ARG A 148 -10.77 4.58 -13.79
N ARG A 149 -10.66 3.71 -12.79
CA ARG A 149 -10.17 4.05 -11.44
C ARG A 149 -8.70 4.45 -11.45
N SER A 150 -7.87 3.73 -12.20
CA SER A 150 -6.46 4.07 -12.39
C SER A 150 -6.27 5.47 -12.96
N ARG A 151 -7.06 5.84 -13.97
CA ARG A 151 -7.02 7.18 -14.56
C ARG A 151 -7.38 8.26 -13.55
N ALA A 152 -8.48 8.07 -12.82
CA ALA A 152 -8.90 9.01 -11.79
C ALA A 152 -7.85 9.18 -10.68
N ALA A 153 -7.23 8.08 -10.23
CA ALA A 153 -6.16 8.11 -9.24
C ALA A 153 -4.91 8.86 -9.75
N LEU A 154 -4.52 8.64 -11.02
CA LEU A 154 -3.44 9.39 -11.67
C LEU A 154 -3.75 10.88 -11.74
N ASP A 155 -4.98 11.24 -12.13
CA ASP A 155 -5.42 12.64 -12.19
C ASP A 155 -5.45 13.30 -10.80
N ALA A 156 -5.69 12.52 -9.74
CA ALA A 156 -5.59 12.95 -8.35
C ALA A 156 -4.14 13.11 -7.85
N GLY A 157 -3.15 12.60 -8.60
CA GLY A 157 -1.74 12.88 -8.40
C GLY A 157 -0.90 11.73 -7.82
N VAL A 158 -1.34 10.47 -7.87
CA VAL A 158 -0.44 9.35 -7.51
C VAL A 158 0.73 9.24 -8.48
N ASP A 159 1.87 8.77 -7.97
CA ASP A 159 3.12 8.61 -8.71
C ASP A 159 3.14 7.31 -9.53
N GLY A 160 2.22 6.40 -9.25
CA GLY A 160 2.02 5.21 -10.05
C GLY A 160 0.83 4.38 -9.60
N ILE A 161 0.50 3.38 -10.43
CA ILE A 161 -0.59 2.44 -10.21
C ILE A 161 -0.02 1.04 -9.99
N MET A 162 -0.47 0.39 -8.92
CA MET A 162 -0.28 -1.04 -8.70
C MET A 162 -1.58 -1.76 -9.05
N ILE A 163 -1.58 -2.52 -10.13
CA ILE A 163 -2.70 -3.38 -10.50
C ILE A 163 -2.52 -4.76 -9.87
N HIS A 164 -3.59 -5.33 -9.30
CA HIS A 164 -3.55 -6.64 -8.66
C HIS A 164 -4.62 -7.56 -9.22
N SER A 165 -4.24 -8.80 -9.51
CA SER A 165 -5.15 -9.89 -9.87
C SER A 165 -4.89 -11.10 -8.98
N LYS A 166 -5.95 -11.86 -8.71
CA LYS A 166 -5.91 -13.14 -7.99
C LYS A 166 -5.99 -14.35 -8.94
N GLU A 167 -6.17 -14.10 -10.23
CA GLU A 167 -6.26 -15.15 -11.23
C GLU A 167 -4.91 -15.85 -11.40
N LYS A 168 -4.97 -17.14 -11.70
CA LYS A 168 -3.75 -17.96 -11.87
C LYS A 168 -3.01 -17.60 -13.15
N GLN A 169 -3.73 -17.16 -14.16
CA GLN A 169 -3.16 -16.76 -15.44
C GLN A 169 -2.96 -15.25 -15.47
N PRO A 170 -1.89 -14.77 -16.11
CA PRO A 170 -1.54 -13.35 -16.11
C PRO A 170 -2.34 -12.52 -17.12
N ASP A 171 -3.31 -13.10 -17.84
CA ASP A 171 -4.05 -12.46 -18.93
C ASP A 171 -4.81 -11.20 -18.50
N GLU A 172 -5.17 -11.07 -17.22
CA GLU A 172 -5.80 -9.85 -16.73
C GLU A 172 -4.84 -8.65 -16.66
N ILE A 173 -3.52 -8.92 -16.66
CA ILE A 173 -2.46 -7.94 -16.42
C ILE A 173 -1.57 -7.70 -17.66
N LEU A 174 -1.32 -8.73 -18.49
CA LEU A 174 -0.37 -8.72 -19.61
C LEU A 174 -0.99 -8.40 -20.97
#